data_AF-A0A495QVR0-F1
#
_entry.id   AF-A0A495QVR0-F1
#
_cell.length_a   1.000
_cell.length_b   1.000
_cell.length_c   1.000
_cell.angle_alpha   90.00
_cell.angle_beta   90.00
_cell.angle_gamma   90.00
#
_symmetry.space_group_name_H-M   'P 1'
#
loop_
_entity.id
_entity.type
_entity.pdbx_description
1 polymer ?
#
loop_
_entity_poly.entity_id
_entity_poly.type
_entity_poly.pdbx_seq_one_letter_code
_entity_poly.pdbx_strand_id
1 'polypeptide(L)' 'MHRAALAIQEEVPTESVDVLAPNASQYDAWTLDAVLRDAEGVPLEVLRELALAGLTLQPTPSQAEYQHVAATV' A
#
# COMPACT_ATOMS: atom_id res chain seq x y z
N MET A 1 -3.83 -2.27 9.99
CA MET A 1 -2.70 -1.89 9.12
C MET A 1 -1.51 -2.85 9.21
N HIS A 2 -0.98 -3.19 10.39
CA HIS A 2 0.21 -4.07 10.47
C HIS A 2 0.06 -5.43 9.75
N ARG A 3 -1.12 -6.08 9.84
CA ARG A 3 -1.40 -7.32 9.09
C ARG A 3 -1.35 -7.12 7.57
N ALA A 4 -1.98 -6.05 7.06
CA ALA A 4 -1.97 -5.76 5.62
C ALA A 4 -0.53 -5.45 5.12
N ALA A 5 0.26 -4.73 5.92
CA ALA A 5 1.66 -4.46 5.61
C ALA A 5 2.52 -5.74 5.54
N LEU A 6 2.25 -6.73 6.41
CA LEU A 6 2.93 -8.02 6.38
C LEU A 6 2.50 -8.83 5.15
N ALA A 7 1.20 -8.91 4.88
CA ALA A 7 0.67 -9.68 3.75
C ALA A 7 1.22 -9.17 2.40
N ILE A 8 1.32 -7.85 2.22
CA ILE A 8 1.92 -7.25 1.01
C ILE A 8 3.37 -7.71 0.83
N GLN A 9 4.18 -7.71 1.90
CA GLN A 9 5.58 -8.14 1.84
C GLN A 9 5.76 -9.64 1.57
N GLU A 10 4.82 -10.48 2.02
CA GLU A 10 4.87 -11.93 1.83
C GLU A 10 4.41 -12.37 0.43
N GLU A 11 3.43 -11.66 -0.13
CA GLU A 11 2.74 -12.07 -1.36
C GLU A 11 3.28 -11.38 -2.63
N VAL A 12 3.92 -10.22 -2.49
CA VAL A 12 4.38 -9.41 -3.63
C VAL A 12 5.83 -8.98 -3.42
N PRO A 13 6.68 -9.01 -4.47
CA PRO A 13 7.99 -8.35 -4.44
C PRO A 13 7.84 -6.88 -4.05
N THR A 14 8.19 -6.58 -2.81
CA THR A 14 7.97 -5.27 -2.18
C THR A 14 9.31 -4.63 -1.92
N GLU A 15 9.52 -3.43 -2.45
CA GLU A 15 10.73 -2.64 -2.22
C GLU A 15 10.69 -2.00 -0.83
N SER A 16 9.56 -1.40 -0.48
CA SER A 16 9.32 -0.79 0.82
C SER A 16 7.85 -0.83 1.20
N VAL A 17 7.59 -0.90 2.50
CA VAL A 17 6.26 -0.79 3.10
C VAL A 17 6.39 0.00 4.39
N ASP A 18 5.58 1.06 4.51
CA ASP A 18 5.51 1.94 5.66
C ASP A 18 4.07 2.10 6.15
N VAL A 19 3.93 2.26 7.46
CA VAL A 19 2.65 2.62 8.11
C VAL A 19 2.82 4.00 8.74
N LEU A 20 2.20 5.00 8.12
CA LEU A 20 2.29 6.39 8.52
C LEU A 20 1.14 6.76 9.46
N ALA A 21 1.49 7.39 10.58
CA ALA A 21 0.51 8.04 11.45
C ALA A 21 -0.09 9.28 10.76
N PRO A 22 -1.29 9.76 11.16
CA PRO A 22 -1.96 10.89 10.51
C PRO A 22 -1.07 12.13 10.39
N ASN A 23 -0.29 12.45 11.43
CA ASN A 23 0.61 13.60 11.45
C ASN A 23 1.83 13.49 10.51
N ALA A 24 2.12 12.30 9.98
CA ALA A 24 3.20 12.03 9.05
C ALA A 24 2.68 11.69 7.64
N SER A 25 1.36 11.54 7.48
CA SER A 25 0.71 11.23 6.21
C SER A 25 0.28 12.51 5.49
N GLN A 26 0.43 12.52 4.17
CA GLN A 26 -0.14 13.56 3.31
C GLN A 26 -1.68 13.56 3.27
N TYR A 27 -2.32 12.48 3.75
CA TYR A 27 -3.77 12.30 3.71
C TYR A 27 -4.46 12.62 5.05
N ASP A 28 -3.72 13.10 6.07
CA ASP A 28 -4.21 13.36 7.43
C ASP A 28 -4.96 12.15 8.05
N ALA A 29 -4.56 10.95 7.65
CA ALA A 29 -5.15 9.68 8.05
C ALA A 29 -4.06 8.62 8.22
N TRP A 30 -4.36 7.55 8.96
CA TRP A 30 -3.48 6.38 8.99
C TRP A 30 -3.33 5.85 7.57
N THR A 31 -2.09 5.77 7.09
CA THR A 31 -1.79 5.43 5.70
C THR A 31 -0.82 4.27 5.64
N LEU A 32 -1.16 3.27 4.83
CA LEU A 32 -0.23 2.24 4.40
C LEU A 32 0.35 2.71 3.06
N ASP A 33 1.64 2.94 3.02
CA ASP A 33 2.38 3.33 1.82
C ASP A 33 3.31 2.19 1.42
N ALA A 34 3.26 1.75 0.17
CA ALA A 34 4.03 0.63 -0.31
C ALA A 34 4.57 0.90 -1.72
N VAL A 35 5.80 0.43 -1.96
CA VAL A 35 6.44 0.43 -3.27
C VAL A 35 6.60 -1.02 -3.69
N LEU A 36 5.85 -1.41 -4.72
CA LEU A 36 5.90 -2.74 -5.29
C LEU A 36 6.85 -2.73 -6.49
N ARG A 37 7.65 -3.79 -6.64
CA ARG A 37 8.57 -3.99 -7.75
C ARG A 37 7.98 -4.97 -8.75
N ASP A 38 8.21 -4.75 -10.04
CA ASP A 38 7.80 -5.65 -11.14
C ASP A 38 6.27 -5.93 -11.17
N ALA A 39 5.47 -4.98 -10.68
CA ALA A 39 4.01 -5.10 -10.62
C ALA A 39 3.34 -4.19 -11.66
N GLU A 40 2.53 -4.78 -12.54
CA GLU A 40 1.63 -4.03 -13.43
C GLU A 40 0.37 -3.62 -12.66
N GLY A 41 0.47 -2.57 -11.84
CA GLY A 41 -0.61 -2.08 -10.99
C GLY A 41 -0.67 -2.76 -9.61
N VAL A 42 -1.75 -2.54 -8.86
CA VAL A 42 -1.93 -3.10 -7.51
C VAL A 42 -2.41 -4.55 -7.61
N PRO A 43 -1.66 -5.55 -7.10
CA PRO A 43 -2.06 -6.96 -7.18
C PRO A 43 -3.37 -7.23 -6.43
N LEU A 44 -4.09 -8.27 -6.85
CA LEU A 44 -5.41 -8.60 -6.29
C LEU A 44 -5.32 -9.01 -4.82
N GLU A 45 -4.24 -9.67 -4.45
CA GLU A 45 -3.91 -10.11 -3.11
C GLU A 45 -3.77 -8.90 -2.18
N VAL A 46 -3.03 -7.87 -2.62
CA VAL A 46 -2.93 -6.58 -1.94
C VAL A 46 -4.30 -5.91 -1.82
N LEU A 47 -5.09 -5.85 -2.90
CA LEU A 47 -6.44 -5.28 -2.87
C LEU A 47 -7.36 -5.96 -1.86
N ARG A 48 -7.26 -7.29 -1.71
CA ARG A 48 -8.04 -8.05 -0.73
C ARG A 48 -7.64 -7.69 0.69
N GLU A 49 -6.35 -7.65 0.99
CA GLU A 49 -5.86 -7.33 2.33
C GLU A 49 -6.17 -5.88 2.72
N LEU A 50 -6.09 -4.94 1.76
CA LEU A 50 -6.55 -3.58 1.95
C LEU A 50 -8.05 -3.53 2.27
N ALA A 51 -8.88 -4.23 1.49
CA ALA A 51 -10.32 -4.30 1.73
C ALA A 51 -10.68 -4.93 3.08
N LEU A 52 -9.99 -6.01 3.48
CA LEU A 52 -10.16 -6.66 4.79
C LEU A 52 -9.75 -5.74 5.95
N ALA A 53 -8.76 -4.89 5.73
CA ALA A 53 -8.32 -3.89 6.68
C ALA A 53 -9.16 -2.61 6.67
N GLY A 54 -10.20 -2.53 5.83
CA GLY A 54 -11.05 -1.34 5.68
C GLY A 54 -10.33 -0.16 5.04
N LEU A 55 -9.28 -0.43 4.26
CA LEU A 55 -8.43 0.59 3.64
C LEU A 55 -8.89 0.89 2.22
N THR A 56 -8.95 2.17 1.89
CA THR A 56 -9.30 2.66 0.55
C THR A 56 -8.04 3.10 -0.16
N LEU A 57 -7.84 2.61 -1.39
CA LEU A 57 -6.74 3.05 -2.24
C LEU A 57 -6.86 4.54 -2.56
N GLN A 58 -5.75 5.24 -2.40
CA GLN A 58 -5.58 6.61 -2.84
C GLN A 58 -4.99 6.63 -4.25
N PRO A 59 -5.35 7.63 -5.08
CA PRO A 59 -4.75 7.78 -6.39
C PRO A 59 -3.27 8.14 -6.26
N THR A 60 -2.39 7.20 -6.60
CA THR A 60 -0.94 7.39 -6.66
C THR A 60 -0.43 7.30 -8.10
N PRO A 61 0.47 8.21 -8.53
CA PRO A 61 1.09 8.11 -9.84
C PRO A 61 1.99 6.87 -9.93
N SER A 62 1.85 6.08 -11.00
CA SER A 62 2.72 4.94 -11.30
C SER A 62 4.05 5.42 -11.89
N GLN A 63 5.18 4.92 -11.40
CA GLN A 63 6.51 5.26 -11.91
C GLN A 63 7.17 4.04 -12.54
N ALA A 64 6.93 3.81 -13.84
CA ALA A 64 7.60 2.80 -14.66
C ALA A 64 7.77 1.42 -13.98
N GLU A 65 8.96 1.13 -13.44
CA GLU A 65 9.34 -0.15 -12.82
C GLU A 65 8.85 -0.34 -11.37
N TYR A 66 8.37 0.74 -10.74
CA TYR A 66 7.82 0.74 -9.39
C TYR A 66 6.37 1.19 -9.37
N GLN A 67 5.54 0.42 -8.67
CA GLN A 67 4.15 0.75 -8.42
C GLN A 67 4.00 1.29 -7.00
N HIS A 68 3.60 2.56 -6.88
CA HIS A 68 3.26 3.18 -5.60
C HIS A 68 1.83 2.86 -5.20
N VAL A 69 1.64 2.44 -3.97
CA VAL A 69 0.35 2.09 -3.37
C VAL A 69 0.19 2.85 -2.07
N ALA A 70 -0.75 3.79 -2.03
CA ALA A 70 -1.16 4.43 -0.79
C ALA A 70 -2.60 4.02 -0.46
N ALA A 71 -2.86 3.65 0.80
CA ALA A 71 -4.21 3.29 1.26
C ALA A 71 -4.51 3.85 2.66
N THR A 72 -5.69 4.44 2.84
CA THR A 72 -6.08 5.13 4.09
C THR A 72 -7.33 4.51 4.73
N VAL A 73 -7.49 4.70 6.04
CA VAL A 73 -8.76 4.47 6.76
C VAL A 73 -9.75 5.63 6.62
#